data_AF-A0A2A3JEX0-F1
#
_entry.id   AF-A0A2A3JEX0-F1
#
_cell.length_a   1.000
_cell.length_b   1.000
_cell.length_c   1.000
_cell.angle_alpha   90.00
_cell.angle_beta   90.00
_cell.angle_gamma   90.00
#
_symmetry.space_group_name_H-M   'P 1'
#
loop_
_entity.id
_entity.type
_entity.pdbx_description
1 polymer ?
#
loop_
_entity_poly.entity_id
_entity_poly.type
_entity_poly.pdbx_seq_one_letter_code
_entity_poly.pdbx_strand_id
1 'polypeptide(L)'
;MTSFDSSPQLNVWRALLALAVVFVMLATSGWTALQGHRGATPLQASRSAWEHGSVAGQRLPDPDTTPSRLARFFASLDVHERTRLAHRYPLAVGNMNGAPVTLRYEANRVAIDQQRKVEKKRMHDNRLSSLGQQQAGRRMHRYEAMLQKGRDFLAFDPMGSGRVAEVFGSLDRAERISIVVPGVDTDLLTFQRTNKKYSAPVGMAQALYGAEHAAAPQARTAVIAWADYTTPNGLGMDAATGSRAEEGAIRLNALLRALPGRAPVALYCHSYGSVLCGLAAHTLPSRVSDIAVAGSPGMRARKASSLHTTARVWAMRDSGDWIQDVPYLEFGGLGHGADPVSKAFGARVLSARGANGHGGYFEPGTESLRNFAEIGIGAYEAVQCAHEDDACRQGLSDTPAAGRA
;
A
#
# COMPACT_ATOMS: atom_id res chain seq x y z
N MET A 1 -44.06 -58.05 1.68
CA MET A 1 -42.96 -57.11 1.95
C MET A 1 -42.28 -56.79 0.62
N THR A 2 -42.68 -55.72 -0.04
CA THR A 2 -42.04 -55.23 -1.27
C THR A 2 -41.10 -54.09 -0.89
N SER A 3 -39.81 -54.39 -0.82
CA SER A 3 -38.74 -53.40 -0.66
C SER A 3 -38.60 -52.66 -1.99
N PHE A 4 -38.96 -51.37 -2.03
CA PHE A 4 -38.58 -50.49 -3.12
C PHE A 4 -37.13 -50.05 -2.89
N ASP A 5 -36.18 -50.80 -3.46
CA ASP A 5 -34.81 -50.32 -3.60
C ASP A 5 -34.80 -49.15 -4.59
N SER A 6 -34.76 -47.94 -4.03
CA SER A 6 -34.52 -46.72 -4.80
C SER A 6 -33.08 -46.75 -5.29
N SER A 7 -32.89 -46.85 -6.60
CA SER A 7 -31.57 -46.98 -7.20
C SER A 7 -30.64 -45.80 -6.81
N PRO A 8 -29.39 -46.06 -6.41
CA PRO A 8 -28.47 -45.05 -5.87
C PRO A 8 -28.19 -43.88 -6.82
N GLN A 9 -28.37 -44.07 -8.12
CA GLN A 9 -28.20 -43.03 -9.14
C GLN A 9 -29.25 -41.91 -9.08
N LEU A 10 -30.49 -42.23 -8.68
CA LEU A 10 -31.58 -41.24 -8.57
C LEU A 10 -31.39 -40.28 -7.39
N ASN A 11 -30.83 -40.77 -6.28
CA ASN A 11 -30.52 -39.96 -5.11
C ASN A 11 -29.33 -39.02 -5.36
N VAL A 12 -28.31 -39.48 -6.10
CA VAL A 12 -27.16 -38.65 -6.51
C VAL A 12 -27.61 -37.53 -7.46
N TRP A 13 -28.49 -37.84 -8.42
CA TRP A 13 -29.03 -36.83 -9.35
C TRP A 13 -29.89 -35.78 -8.65
N ARG A 14 -30.71 -36.19 -7.66
CA ARG A 14 -31.49 -35.26 -6.84
C ARG A 14 -30.61 -34.37 -5.95
N ALA A 15 -29.53 -34.92 -5.39
CA ALA A 15 -28.56 -34.15 -4.60
C ALA A 15 -27.80 -33.13 -5.45
N LEU A 16 -27.40 -33.49 -6.68
CA LEU A 16 -26.74 -32.58 -7.63
C LEU A 16 -27.68 -31.47 -8.10
N LEU A 17 -28.95 -31.78 -8.38
CA LEU A 17 -29.96 -30.77 -8.71
C LEU A 17 -30.23 -29.82 -7.53
N ALA A 18 -30.33 -30.33 -6.31
CA ALA A 18 -30.49 -29.51 -5.12
C ALA A 18 -29.29 -28.59 -4.89
N LEU A 19 -28.06 -29.10 -5.07
CA LEU A 19 -26.83 -28.30 -5.00
C LEU A 19 -26.77 -27.24 -6.11
N ALA A 20 -27.18 -27.56 -7.33
CA ALA A 20 -27.24 -26.60 -8.43
C ALA A 20 -28.27 -25.50 -8.16
N VAL A 21 -29.45 -25.84 -7.62
CA VAL A 21 -30.47 -24.85 -7.23
C VAL A 21 -29.97 -23.98 -6.08
N VAL A 22 -29.31 -24.55 -5.07
CA VAL A 22 -28.69 -23.79 -3.97
C VAL A 22 -27.58 -22.88 -4.51
N PHE A 23 -26.76 -23.35 -5.45
CA PHE A 23 -25.70 -22.55 -6.05
C PHE A 23 -26.26 -21.42 -6.92
N VAL A 24 -27.33 -21.67 -7.69
CA VAL A 24 -28.04 -20.63 -8.45
C VAL A 24 -28.74 -19.64 -7.51
N MET A 25 -29.32 -20.10 -6.39
CA MET A 25 -29.91 -19.23 -5.38
C MET A 25 -28.85 -18.40 -4.65
N LEU A 26 -27.69 -18.97 -4.32
CA LEU A 26 -26.56 -18.23 -3.71
C LEU A 26 -25.93 -17.25 -4.71
N ALA A 27 -25.82 -17.63 -5.99
CA ALA A 27 -25.34 -16.75 -7.04
C ALA A 27 -26.32 -15.61 -7.31
N THR A 28 -27.63 -15.87 -7.35
CA THR A 28 -28.66 -14.84 -7.60
C THR A 28 -28.91 -13.95 -6.39
N SER A 29 -28.90 -14.49 -5.16
CA SER A 29 -28.98 -13.70 -3.92
C SER A 29 -27.70 -12.89 -3.65
N GLY A 30 -26.51 -13.44 -3.96
CA GLY A 30 -25.25 -12.71 -3.97
C GLY A 30 -25.19 -11.60 -5.03
N TRP A 31 -25.74 -11.85 -6.23
CA TRP A 31 -25.78 -10.86 -7.32
C TRP A 31 -26.80 -9.74 -7.07
N THR A 32 -27.96 -10.06 -6.49
CA THR A 32 -29.00 -9.07 -6.13
C THR A 32 -28.61 -8.24 -4.90
N ALA A 33 -27.92 -8.82 -3.92
CA ALA A 33 -27.32 -8.06 -2.81
C ALA A 33 -26.19 -7.11 -3.26
N LEU A 34 -25.49 -7.43 -4.36
CA LEU A 34 -24.46 -6.56 -4.96
C LEU A 34 -25.01 -5.48 -5.90
N GLN A 35 -26.26 -5.63 -6.36
CA GLN A 35 -26.96 -4.66 -7.20
C GLN A 35 -27.82 -3.67 -6.41
N GLY A 36 -28.26 -4.02 -5.19
CA GLY A 36 -29.00 -3.14 -4.29
C GLY A 36 -28.10 -2.05 -3.68
N HIS A 37 -28.07 -0.87 -4.33
CA HIS A 37 -27.42 0.40 -3.88
C HIS A 37 -25.97 0.65 -4.33
N ARG A 38 -25.69 0.68 -5.64
CA ARG A 38 -24.48 1.35 -6.14
C ARG A 38 -24.70 2.85 -6.33
N GLY A 39 -24.86 3.57 -5.22
CA GLY A 39 -24.60 5.01 -5.23
C GLY A 39 -23.12 5.28 -5.52
N ALA A 40 -22.80 6.44 -6.10
CA ALA A 40 -21.41 6.84 -6.29
C ALA A 40 -20.66 6.83 -4.94
N THR A 41 -19.44 6.32 -4.93
CA THR A 41 -18.61 6.27 -3.72
C THR A 41 -18.25 7.68 -3.27
N PRO A 42 -17.86 7.92 -1.99
CA PRO A 42 -17.51 9.27 -1.54
C PRO A 42 -16.43 9.94 -2.40
N LEU A 43 -15.42 9.17 -2.83
CA LEU A 43 -14.37 9.66 -3.72
C LEU A 43 -14.92 9.96 -5.12
N GLN A 44 -15.69 9.05 -5.72
CA GLN A 44 -16.32 9.28 -7.03
C GLN A 44 -17.25 10.50 -7.01
N ALA A 45 -18.04 10.68 -5.96
CA ALA A 45 -18.91 11.83 -5.78
C ALA A 45 -18.10 13.13 -5.67
N SER A 46 -17.02 13.15 -4.88
CA SER A 46 -16.14 14.32 -4.79
C SER A 46 -15.45 14.65 -6.11
N ARG A 47 -15.08 13.64 -6.90
CA ARG A 47 -14.45 13.82 -8.21
C ARG A 47 -15.45 14.31 -9.26
N SER A 48 -16.64 13.73 -9.31
CA SER A 48 -17.71 14.20 -10.19
C SER A 48 -18.12 15.64 -9.86
N ALA A 49 -18.16 16.01 -8.57
CA ALA A 49 -18.41 17.39 -8.17
C ALA A 49 -17.28 18.36 -8.61
N TRP A 50 -16.03 17.90 -8.65
CA TRP A 50 -14.89 18.66 -9.18
C TRP A 50 -15.02 18.88 -10.69
N GLU A 51 -15.38 17.86 -11.47
CA GLU A 51 -15.54 17.95 -12.94
C GLU A 51 -16.58 19.00 -13.36
N HIS A 52 -17.61 19.20 -12.54
CA HIS A 52 -18.65 20.20 -12.74
C HIS A 52 -18.36 21.53 -12.00
N GLY A 53 -17.22 21.64 -11.34
CA GLY A 53 -16.84 22.77 -10.51
C GLY A 53 -16.21 23.92 -11.29
N SER A 54 -16.13 25.07 -10.62
CA SER A 54 -15.42 26.25 -11.10
C SER A 54 -14.75 27.00 -9.95
N VAL A 55 -13.71 27.76 -10.28
CA VAL A 55 -13.00 28.68 -9.38
C VAL A 55 -12.73 29.97 -10.15
N ALA A 56 -12.99 31.13 -9.53
CA ALA A 56 -12.87 32.45 -10.16
C ALA A 56 -13.52 32.55 -11.57
N GLY A 57 -14.68 31.93 -11.76
CA GLY A 57 -15.40 31.94 -13.04
C GLY A 57 -14.84 31.01 -14.13
N GLN A 58 -13.76 30.28 -13.87
CA GLN A 58 -13.18 29.30 -14.79
C GLN A 58 -13.54 27.87 -14.39
N ARG A 59 -13.81 27.00 -15.37
CA ARG A 59 -14.02 25.57 -15.12
C ARG A 59 -12.75 24.93 -14.55
N LEU A 60 -12.94 24.00 -13.62
CA LEU A 60 -11.84 23.19 -13.11
C LEU A 60 -11.30 22.26 -14.21
N PRO A 61 -9.98 21.95 -14.20
CA PRO A 61 -9.41 21.01 -15.15
C PRO A 61 -9.92 19.59 -14.90
N ASP A 62 -9.87 18.75 -15.93
CA ASP A 62 -10.11 17.31 -15.81
C ASP A 62 -9.21 16.70 -14.71
N PRO A 63 -9.78 16.04 -13.69
CA PRO A 63 -9.01 15.48 -12.57
C PRO A 63 -8.09 14.31 -12.97
N ASP A 64 -8.27 13.70 -14.16
CA ASP A 64 -7.42 12.63 -14.70
C ASP A 64 -6.36 13.15 -15.69
N THR A 65 -6.27 14.47 -15.90
CA THR A 65 -5.21 15.03 -16.73
C THR A 65 -3.83 14.85 -16.07
N THR A 66 -2.77 15.18 -16.80
CA THR A 66 -1.40 14.92 -16.33
C THR A 66 -1.10 15.67 -15.02
N PRO A 67 -0.34 15.06 -14.09
CA PRO A 67 0.04 15.71 -12.83
C PRO A 67 0.71 17.08 -13.03
N SER A 68 1.49 17.25 -14.10
CA SER A 68 2.14 18.53 -14.42
C SER A 68 1.17 19.62 -14.88
N ARG A 69 0.03 19.25 -15.49
CA ARG A 69 -1.04 20.20 -15.83
C ARG A 69 -1.84 20.58 -14.59
N LEU A 70 -2.16 19.62 -13.73
CA LEU A 70 -2.82 19.89 -12.44
C LEU A 70 -1.94 20.75 -11.54
N ALA A 71 -0.65 20.48 -11.46
CA ALA A 71 0.31 21.29 -10.70
C ALA A 71 0.37 22.74 -11.18
N ARG A 72 0.40 22.98 -12.50
CA ARG A 72 0.34 24.33 -13.07
C ARG A 72 -0.97 25.04 -12.75
N PHE A 73 -2.09 24.32 -12.82
CA PHE A 73 -3.39 24.86 -12.44
C PHE A 73 -3.41 25.28 -10.96
N PHE A 74 -2.99 24.42 -10.03
CA PHE A 74 -2.92 24.83 -8.63
C PHE A 74 -1.94 25.98 -8.44
N ALA A 75 -0.79 25.98 -9.12
CA ALA A 75 0.20 27.04 -9.03
C ALA A 75 -0.33 28.41 -9.47
N SER A 76 -1.30 28.47 -10.41
CA SER A 76 -1.93 29.72 -10.83
C SER A 76 -2.97 30.27 -9.86
N LEU A 77 -3.44 29.45 -8.91
CA LEU A 77 -4.42 29.88 -7.90
C LEU A 77 -3.73 30.54 -6.71
N ASP A 78 -4.42 31.49 -6.08
CA ASP A 78 -4.01 32.03 -4.79
C ASP A 78 -4.27 31.03 -3.64
N VAL A 79 -3.80 31.38 -2.44
CA VAL A 79 -3.93 30.51 -1.26
C VAL A 79 -5.40 30.28 -0.86
N HIS A 80 -6.23 31.32 -0.93
CA HIS A 80 -7.65 31.23 -0.56
C HIS A 80 -8.44 30.34 -1.52
N GLU A 81 -8.15 30.43 -2.82
CA GLU A 81 -8.74 29.58 -3.86
C GLU A 81 -8.36 28.12 -3.67
N ARG A 82 -7.08 27.82 -3.43
CA ARG A 82 -6.60 26.46 -3.15
C ARG A 82 -7.28 25.86 -1.93
N THR A 83 -7.28 26.57 -0.80
CA THR A 83 -7.96 26.14 0.43
C THR A 83 -9.45 25.93 0.20
N ARG A 84 -10.12 26.82 -0.53
CA ARG A 84 -11.54 26.64 -0.87
C ARG A 84 -11.78 25.35 -1.67
N LEU A 85 -10.91 25.02 -2.62
CA LEU A 85 -10.99 23.77 -3.38
C LEU A 85 -10.74 22.55 -2.50
N ALA A 86 -9.73 22.58 -1.63
CA ALA A 86 -9.46 21.51 -0.67
C ALA A 86 -10.64 21.24 0.27
N HIS A 87 -11.33 22.29 0.72
CA HIS A 87 -12.52 22.14 1.57
C HIS A 87 -13.77 21.68 0.82
N ARG A 88 -13.96 22.14 -0.43
CA ARG A 88 -15.14 21.83 -1.24
C ARG A 88 -15.07 20.45 -1.88
N TYR A 89 -13.88 20.01 -2.26
CA TYR A 89 -13.64 18.74 -2.96
C TYR A 89 -12.54 17.91 -2.27
N PRO A 90 -12.67 17.61 -0.96
CA PRO A 90 -11.56 17.14 -0.15
C PRO A 90 -11.02 15.78 -0.60
N LEU A 91 -11.89 14.83 -0.97
CA LEU A 91 -11.45 13.53 -1.47
C LEU A 91 -10.85 13.63 -2.88
N ALA A 92 -11.33 14.54 -3.73
CA ALA A 92 -10.72 14.76 -5.04
C ALA A 92 -9.33 15.37 -4.89
N VAL A 93 -9.21 16.55 -4.26
CA VAL A 93 -7.93 17.24 -4.08
C VAL A 93 -6.94 16.40 -3.29
N GLY A 94 -7.37 15.75 -2.21
CA GLY A 94 -6.53 14.93 -1.36
C GLY A 94 -5.89 13.73 -2.08
N ASN A 95 -6.55 13.17 -3.09
CA ASN A 95 -6.05 12.04 -3.89
C ASN A 95 -5.49 12.48 -5.26
N MET A 96 -5.44 13.79 -5.54
CA MET A 96 -5.08 14.30 -6.85
C MET A 96 -3.57 14.37 -7.04
N ASN A 97 -3.06 13.53 -7.93
CA ASN A 97 -1.67 13.61 -8.37
C ASN A 97 -1.43 14.91 -9.14
N GLY A 98 -0.53 15.75 -8.64
CA GLY A 98 -0.29 17.11 -9.13
C GLY A 98 -0.83 18.22 -8.23
N ALA A 99 -1.70 17.91 -7.25
CA ALA A 99 -2.02 18.87 -6.20
C ALA A 99 -0.80 19.10 -5.28
N PRO A 100 -0.56 20.34 -4.79
CA PRO A 100 0.49 20.61 -3.81
C PRO A 100 0.37 19.69 -2.60
N VAL A 101 1.49 19.16 -2.13
CA VAL A 101 1.53 18.15 -1.06
C VAL A 101 0.81 18.63 0.22
N THR A 102 1.10 19.85 0.66
CA THR A 102 0.45 20.44 1.85
C THR A 102 -1.06 20.61 1.66
N LEU A 103 -1.50 20.94 0.43
CA LEU A 103 -2.91 21.02 0.10
C LEU A 103 -3.60 19.65 0.14
N ARG A 104 -2.90 18.58 -0.27
CA ARG A 104 -3.40 17.21 -0.13
C ARG A 104 -3.57 16.82 1.33
N TYR A 105 -2.63 17.20 2.20
CA TYR A 105 -2.73 16.94 3.64
C TYR A 105 -3.94 17.64 4.26
N GLU A 106 -4.13 18.92 3.93
CA GLU A 106 -5.30 19.70 4.35
C GLU A 106 -6.62 19.07 3.86
N ALA A 107 -6.71 18.77 2.57
CA ALA A 107 -7.88 18.17 1.95
C ALA A 107 -8.21 16.79 2.56
N ASN A 108 -7.22 15.93 2.75
CA ASN A 108 -7.42 14.62 3.38
C ASN A 108 -7.81 14.75 4.85
N ARG A 109 -7.28 15.72 5.59
CA ARG A 109 -7.73 16.00 6.97
C ARG A 109 -9.19 16.41 7.01
N VAL A 110 -9.65 17.24 6.08
CA VAL A 110 -11.07 17.59 5.92
C VAL A 110 -11.91 16.35 5.58
N ALA A 111 -11.47 15.53 4.63
CA ALA A 111 -12.17 14.30 4.26
C ALA A 111 -12.31 13.33 5.44
N ILE A 112 -11.24 13.11 6.21
CA ILE A 112 -11.25 12.24 7.39
C ILE A 112 -12.22 12.77 8.45
N ASP A 113 -12.25 14.09 8.70
CA ASP A 113 -13.19 14.72 9.64
C ASP A 113 -14.66 14.56 9.21
N GLN A 114 -14.93 14.70 7.91
CA GLN A 114 -16.26 14.45 7.34
C GLN A 114 -16.67 12.99 7.54
N GLN A 115 -15.79 12.03 7.24
CA GLN A 115 -16.08 10.61 7.41
C GLN A 115 -16.22 10.21 8.88
N ARG A 116 -15.43 10.81 9.78
CA ARG A 116 -15.63 10.66 11.24
C ARG A 116 -17.05 11.05 11.65
N LYS A 117 -17.56 12.19 11.17
CA LYS A 117 -18.92 12.65 11.47
C LYS A 117 -19.98 11.70 10.91
N VAL A 118 -19.76 11.12 9.73
CA VAL A 118 -20.64 10.10 9.14
C VAL A 118 -20.66 8.85 10.02
N GLU A 119 -19.50 8.29 10.34
CA GLU A 119 -19.42 7.06 11.14
C GLU A 119 -19.92 7.23 12.58
N LYS A 120 -19.75 8.43 13.17
CA LYS A 120 -20.33 8.78 14.48
C LYS A 120 -21.86 8.73 14.48
N LYS A 121 -22.51 9.07 13.37
CA LYS A 121 -23.97 8.92 13.23
C LYS A 121 -24.32 7.46 13.02
N ARG A 122 -23.60 6.77 12.12
CA ARG A 122 -23.86 5.34 11.79
C ARG A 122 -23.75 4.44 13.02
N MET A 123 -22.79 4.67 13.92
CA MET A 123 -22.64 3.83 15.11
C MET A 123 -23.83 3.90 16.08
N HIS A 124 -24.73 4.88 15.93
CA HIS A 124 -25.97 5.01 16.71
C HIS A 124 -27.23 4.87 15.84
N ASP A 125 -27.10 4.43 14.58
CA ASP A 125 -28.21 4.29 13.65
C ASP A 125 -28.93 2.96 13.89
N ASN A 126 -30.16 3.03 14.42
CA ASN A 126 -30.99 1.87 14.71
C ASN A 126 -31.41 1.06 13.48
N ARG A 127 -31.16 1.59 12.26
CA ARG A 127 -31.38 0.86 10.99
C ARG A 127 -30.23 -0.10 10.66
N LEU A 128 -29.07 0.04 11.31
CA LEU A 128 -27.95 -0.87 11.14
C LEU A 128 -28.03 -2.03 12.14
N SER A 129 -27.52 -3.19 11.74
CA SER A 129 -27.28 -4.30 12.68
C SER A 129 -26.26 -3.91 13.74
N SER A 130 -26.22 -4.62 14.87
CA SER A 130 -25.22 -4.38 15.93
C SER A 130 -23.79 -4.49 15.40
N LEU A 131 -23.52 -5.43 14.49
CA LEU A 131 -22.24 -5.54 13.80
C LEU A 131 -21.93 -4.29 12.95
N GLY A 132 -22.92 -3.78 12.22
CA GLY A 132 -22.78 -2.56 11.42
C GLY A 132 -22.49 -1.32 12.29
N GLN A 133 -23.17 -1.19 13.43
CA GLN A 133 -22.92 -0.13 14.40
C GLN A 133 -21.51 -0.24 15.01
N GLN A 134 -21.08 -1.45 15.37
CA GLN A 134 -19.73 -1.70 15.89
C GLN A 134 -18.64 -1.38 14.87
N GLN A 135 -18.83 -1.78 13.60
CA GLN A 135 -17.91 -1.44 12.50
C GLN A 135 -17.82 0.07 12.29
N ALA A 136 -18.95 0.78 12.34
CA ALA A 136 -18.98 2.24 12.27
C ALA A 136 -18.22 2.87 13.45
N GLY A 137 -18.43 2.38 14.68
CA GLY A 137 -17.70 2.85 15.86
C GLY A 137 -16.18 2.65 15.73
N ARG A 138 -15.73 1.50 15.23
CA ARG A 138 -14.30 1.23 14.97
C ARG A 138 -13.71 2.19 13.94
N ARG A 139 -14.42 2.45 12.84
CA ARG A 139 -13.99 3.43 11.82
C ARG A 139 -13.96 4.85 12.37
N MET A 140 -14.97 5.23 13.14
CA MET A 140 -15.06 6.54 13.80
C MET A 140 -13.83 6.79 14.68
N HIS A 141 -13.50 5.88 15.58
CA HIS A 141 -12.31 6.00 16.45
C HIS A 141 -10.99 5.94 15.67
N ARG A 142 -10.93 5.15 14.58
CA ARG A 142 -9.77 5.19 13.69
C ARG A 142 -9.57 6.58 13.08
N TYR A 143 -10.64 7.21 12.59
CA TYR A 143 -10.57 8.56 12.05
C TYR A 143 -10.22 9.61 13.13
N GLU A 144 -10.72 9.46 14.36
CA GLU A 144 -10.27 10.31 15.49
C GLU A 144 -8.76 10.21 15.72
N ALA A 145 -8.21 8.99 15.73
CA ALA A 145 -6.78 8.78 15.88
C ALA A 145 -5.98 9.38 14.71
N MET A 146 -6.50 9.30 13.47
CA MET A 146 -5.88 9.93 12.31
C MET A 146 -5.89 11.46 12.37
N LEU A 147 -6.89 12.06 13.02
CA LEU A 147 -7.00 13.52 13.14
C LEU A 147 -6.13 14.13 14.24
N GLN A 148 -5.37 13.33 14.98
CA GLN A 148 -4.37 13.82 15.92
C GLN A 148 -3.38 14.78 15.23
N LYS A 149 -2.83 15.73 16.00
CA LYS A 149 -1.89 16.73 15.47
C LYS A 149 -0.59 16.07 15.00
N GLY A 150 0.04 16.64 13.99
CA GLY A 150 1.33 16.16 13.46
C GLY A 150 1.24 14.92 12.58
N ARG A 151 0.06 14.61 12.04
CA ARG A 151 -0.15 13.51 11.09
C ARG A 151 -0.56 14.06 9.73
N ASP A 152 0.19 13.68 8.70
CA ASP A 152 0.00 14.14 7.33
C ASP A 152 -0.39 12.99 6.41
N PHE A 153 -1.54 13.11 5.75
CA PHE A 153 -2.08 12.06 4.88
C PHE A 153 -2.02 12.48 3.42
N LEU A 154 -1.24 11.75 2.62
CA LEU A 154 -1.09 11.99 1.19
C LEU A 154 -2.26 11.42 0.39
N ALA A 155 -2.92 10.38 0.87
CA ALA A 155 -4.09 9.79 0.23
C ALA A 155 -5.07 9.25 1.28
N PHE A 156 -6.36 9.30 0.96
CA PHE A 156 -7.43 8.78 1.79
C PHE A 156 -8.66 8.43 0.94
N ASP A 157 -9.09 7.18 0.99
CA ASP A 157 -10.38 6.74 0.45
C ASP A 157 -11.10 5.90 1.52
N PRO A 158 -12.27 6.37 2.02
CA PRO A 158 -13.03 5.64 3.04
C PRO A 158 -13.77 4.41 2.48
N MET A 159 -13.87 4.26 1.15
CA MET A 159 -14.68 3.22 0.51
C MET A 159 -14.21 1.80 0.86
N GLY A 160 -15.17 0.89 1.07
CA GLY A 160 -14.88 -0.54 1.21
C GLY A 160 -14.11 -0.82 2.50
N SER A 161 -12.95 -1.47 2.41
CA SER A 161 -12.01 -1.65 3.52
C SER A 161 -11.16 -0.38 3.80
N GLY A 162 -11.11 0.54 2.84
CA GLY A 162 -10.45 1.83 2.92
C GLY A 162 -8.97 1.78 2.51
N ARG A 163 -8.49 2.90 1.97
CA ARG A 163 -7.12 3.08 1.49
C ARG A 163 -6.52 4.36 2.05
N VAL A 164 -5.25 4.32 2.41
CA VAL A 164 -4.58 5.42 3.13
C VAL A 164 -3.11 5.49 2.74
N ALA A 165 -2.56 6.70 2.63
CA ALA A 165 -1.11 6.92 2.66
C ALA A 165 -0.77 8.01 3.67
N GLU A 166 0.13 7.71 4.61
CA GLU A 166 0.59 8.64 5.65
C GLU A 166 2.07 8.95 5.47
N VAL A 167 2.46 10.19 5.74
CA VAL A 167 3.83 10.69 5.57
C VAL A 167 4.45 11.02 6.92
N PHE A 168 5.69 10.59 7.08
CA PHE A 168 6.60 10.96 8.17
C PHE A 168 7.73 11.82 7.60
N GLY A 169 8.04 12.93 8.26
CA GLY A 169 8.99 13.92 7.74
C GLY A 169 8.34 14.93 6.77
N SER A 170 9.15 15.67 6.03
CA SER A 170 8.69 16.73 5.11
C SER A 170 8.91 16.33 3.65
N LEU A 171 7.87 15.83 2.98
CA LEU A 171 7.96 15.28 1.63
C LEU A 171 8.36 16.31 0.56
N ASP A 172 8.03 17.58 0.75
CA ASP A 172 8.38 18.71 -0.14
C ASP A 172 9.87 19.10 -0.05
N ARG A 173 10.50 18.87 1.11
CA ARG A 173 11.91 19.20 1.40
C ARG A 173 12.82 17.98 1.49
N ALA A 174 12.27 16.79 1.30
CA ALA A 174 13.01 15.55 1.38
C ALA A 174 14.05 15.46 0.26
N GLU A 175 15.26 15.10 0.65
CA GLU A 175 16.34 14.77 -0.27
C GLU A 175 16.32 13.30 -0.65
N ARG A 176 15.70 12.46 0.19
CA ARG A 176 15.48 11.03 -0.06
C ARG A 176 14.11 10.63 0.45
N ILE A 177 13.42 9.77 -0.31
CA ILE A 177 12.05 9.34 0.00
C ILE A 177 12.02 7.82 0.10
N SER A 178 11.50 7.32 1.20
CA SER A 178 11.29 5.89 1.43
C SER A 178 9.80 5.59 1.41
N ILE A 179 9.38 4.51 0.74
CA ILE A 179 7.97 4.11 0.66
C ILE A 179 7.81 2.68 1.14
N VAL A 180 7.07 2.50 2.22
CA VAL A 180 6.71 1.18 2.74
C VAL A 180 5.44 0.69 2.05
N VAL A 181 5.55 -0.44 1.35
CA VAL A 181 4.47 -1.13 0.65
C VAL A 181 4.15 -2.42 1.42
N PRO A 182 2.98 -2.51 2.08
CA PRO A 182 2.64 -3.64 2.95
C PRO A 182 2.15 -4.86 2.16
N GLY A 183 1.90 -5.95 2.88
CA GLY A 183 1.30 -7.17 2.35
C GLY A 183 -0.21 -7.27 2.54
N VAL A 184 -0.69 -8.50 2.60
CA VAL A 184 -2.11 -8.86 2.81
C VAL A 184 -2.67 -8.30 4.14
N ASP A 185 -3.99 -8.34 4.29
CA ASP A 185 -4.70 -7.90 5.52
C ASP A 185 -4.42 -6.45 5.93
N THR A 186 -4.12 -5.59 4.94
CA THR A 186 -3.93 -4.16 5.15
C THR A 186 -5.15 -3.38 4.67
N ASP A 187 -5.81 -2.73 5.61
CA ASP A 187 -6.93 -1.83 5.38
C ASP A 187 -6.87 -0.63 6.33
N LEU A 188 -7.85 0.27 6.26
CA LEU A 188 -7.93 1.45 7.14
C LEU A 188 -7.87 1.10 8.65
N LEU A 189 -8.48 0.00 9.07
CA LEU A 189 -8.52 -0.42 10.47
C LEU A 189 -7.23 -1.11 10.90
N THR A 190 -6.55 -1.83 9.99
CA THR A 190 -5.28 -2.52 10.27
C THR A 190 -4.03 -1.73 9.89
N PHE A 191 -4.18 -0.56 9.24
CA PHE A 191 -3.12 0.37 8.83
C PHE A 191 -2.19 0.78 9.99
N GLN A 192 -2.72 0.81 11.21
CA GLN A 192 -1.98 1.06 12.44
C GLN A 192 -2.45 0.10 13.52
N ARG A 193 -1.52 -0.57 14.20
CA ARG A 193 -1.82 -1.52 15.28
C ARG A 193 -1.10 -1.14 16.57
N THR A 194 -1.72 -1.45 17.71
CA THR A 194 -1.08 -1.35 19.03
C THR A 194 -0.25 -2.59 19.32
N ASN A 195 -0.86 -3.77 19.19
CA ASN A 195 -0.17 -5.05 19.28
C ASN A 195 0.47 -5.39 17.94
N LYS A 196 1.71 -5.93 17.95
CA LYS A 196 2.51 -6.15 16.73
C LYS A 196 2.60 -4.88 15.87
N LYS A 197 2.90 -3.74 16.51
CA LYS A 197 2.93 -2.41 15.89
C LYS A 197 3.69 -2.39 14.57
N TYR A 198 4.86 -3.02 14.53
CA TYR A 198 5.77 -3.04 13.39
C TYR A 198 5.35 -4.02 12.27
N SER A 199 4.25 -4.75 12.45
CA SER A 199 3.60 -5.52 11.38
C SER A 199 2.54 -4.72 10.63
N ALA A 200 2.40 -3.42 10.90
CA ALA A 200 1.41 -2.54 10.28
C ALA A 200 2.11 -1.34 9.61
N PRO A 201 1.58 -0.80 8.50
CA PRO A 201 2.22 0.26 7.72
C PRO A 201 2.72 1.46 8.54
N VAL A 202 1.90 1.98 9.46
CA VAL A 202 2.28 3.11 10.33
C VAL A 202 3.46 2.77 11.22
N GLY A 203 3.47 1.58 11.82
CA GLY A 203 4.57 1.15 12.67
C GLY A 203 5.85 0.89 11.88
N MET A 204 5.73 0.26 10.71
CA MET A 204 6.85 0.02 9.78
C MET A 204 7.51 1.33 9.35
N ALA A 205 6.71 2.29 8.85
CA ALA A 205 7.21 3.57 8.40
C ALA A 205 7.77 4.44 9.54
N GLN A 206 7.14 4.41 10.72
CA GLN A 206 7.67 5.12 11.89
C GLN A 206 9.02 4.55 12.33
N ALA A 207 9.17 3.22 12.35
CA ALA A 207 10.43 2.57 12.69
C ALA A 207 11.52 2.92 11.67
N LEU A 208 11.20 2.86 10.38
CA LEU A 208 12.12 3.21 9.30
C LEU A 208 12.55 4.69 9.39
N TYR A 209 11.60 5.61 9.54
CA TYR A 209 11.91 7.04 9.67
C TYR A 209 12.80 7.33 10.89
N GLY A 210 12.52 6.69 12.02
CA GLY A 210 13.36 6.81 13.22
C GLY A 210 14.76 6.24 13.01
N ALA A 211 14.89 5.11 12.32
CA ALA A 211 16.18 4.49 12.03
C ALA A 211 17.01 5.31 11.02
N GLU A 212 16.39 5.85 9.96
CA GLU A 212 17.04 6.77 9.01
C GLU A 212 17.54 8.03 9.73
N HIS A 213 16.71 8.64 10.58
CA HIS A 213 17.09 9.84 11.32
C HIS A 213 18.20 9.57 12.34
N ALA A 214 18.20 8.39 12.98
CA ALA A 214 19.27 8.00 13.89
C ALA A 214 20.61 7.75 13.16
N ALA A 215 20.55 7.16 11.96
CA ALA A 215 21.74 6.85 11.16
C ALA A 215 22.35 8.09 10.48
N ALA A 216 21.51 9.06 10.08
CA ALA A 216 21.95 10.32 9.49
C ALA A 216 21.08 11.50 9.95
N PRO A 217 21.36 12.09 11.13
CA PRO A 217 20.53 13.16 11.70
C PRO A 217 20.41 14.42 10.84
N GLN A 218 21.40 14.67 9.98
CA GLN A 218 21.43 15.81 9.06
C GLN A 218 20.72 15.55 7.72
N ALA A 219 20.46 14.27 7.39
CA ALA A 219 19.78 13.92 6.15
C ALA A 219 18.29 14.27 6.24
N ARG A 220 17.77 14.95 5.22
CA ARG A 220 16.34 15.24 5.12
C ARG A 220 15.62 14.08 4.44
N THR A 221 15.14 13.12 5.22
CA THR A 221 14.31 12.01 4.69
C THR A 221 12.82 12.24 4.89
N ALA A 222 12.02 11.58 4.06
CA ALA A 222 10.59 11.39 4.30
C ALA A 222 10.21 9.94 4.04
N VAL A 223 9.40 9.36 4.92
CA VAL A 223 8.90 7.98 4.78
C VAL A 223 7.40 8.00 4.56
N ILE A 224 6.92 7.25 3.57
CA ILE A 224 5.49 7.11 3.27
C ILE A 224 5.05 5.70 3.69
N ALA A 225 4.14 5.60 4.66
CA ALA A 225 3.35 4.38 4.88
C ALA A 225 2.28 4.32 3.80
N TRP A 226 2.47 3.49 2.77
CA TRP A 226 1.61 3.48 1.59
C TRP A 226 0.70 2.25 1.52
N ALA A 227 -0.56 2.43 1.91
CA ALA A 227 -1.63 1.45 1.76
C ALA A 227 -2.73 2.00 0.84
N ASP A 228 -2.35 2.68 -0.26
CA ASP A 228 -3.30 3.15 -1.29
C ASP A 228 -3.47 2.15 -2.44
N TYR A 229 -3.66 0.88 -2.08
CA TYR A 229 -4.16 -0.17 -2.97
C TYR A 229 -5.07 -1.13 -2.19
N THR A 230 -5.83 -1.96 -2.92
CA THR A 230 -6.67 -2.99 -2.30
C THR A 230 -5.82 -4.23 -2.07
N THR A 231 -5.60 -4.62 -0.81
CA THR A 231 -4.82 -5.83 -0.49
C THR A 231 -5.70 -7.07 -0.55
N PRO A 232 -5.12 -8.26 -0.74
CA PRO A 232 -5.83 -9.51 -0.46
C PRO A 232 -6.29 -9.57 1.00
N ASN A 233 -7.42 -10.24 1.23
CA ASN A 233 -7.91 -10.58 2.57
C ASN A 233 -7.44 -12.01 2.90
N GLY A 234 -6.56 -12.13 3.87
CA GLY A 234 -5.91 -13.38 4.25
C GLY A 234 -5.02 -13.97 3.16
N LEU A 235 -4.72 -15.26 3.30
CA LEU A 235 -3.84 -16.04 2.41
C LEU A 235 -4.63 -16.90 1.41
N GLY A 236 -5.82 -16.45 1.00
CA GLY A 236 -6.69 -17.16 0.06
C GLY A 236 -6.31 -16.97 -1.40
N MET A 237 -7.24 -17.27 -2.32
CA MET A 237 -7.02 -17.16 -3.78
C MET A 237 -6.58 -15.77 -4.24
N ASP A 238 -7.13 -14.70 -3.65
CA ASP A 238 -6.71 -13.33 -3.95
C ASP A 238 -5.24 -13.08 -3.63
N ALA A 239 -4.70 -13.75 -2.60
CA ALA A 239 -3.29 -13.65 -2.24
C ALA A 239 -2.40 -14.55 -3.10
N ALA A 240 -2.90 -15.69 -3.59
CA ALA A 240 -2.15 -16.57 -4.48
C ALA A 240 -2.09 -16.06 -5.93
N THR A 241 -3.00 -15.18 -6.33
CA THR A 241 -3.03 -14.53 -7.65
C THR A 241 -2.32 -13.18 -7.63
N GLY A 242 -2.10 -12.58 -8.80
CA GLY A 242 -1.40 -11.30 -8.96
C GLY A 242 -2.34 -10.10 -9.10
N SER A 243 -3.65 -10.31 -9.22
CA SER A 243 -4.61 -9.28 -9.65
C SER A 243 -4.61 -8.02 -8.76
N ARG A 244 -4.62 -8.19 -7.43
CA ARG A 244 -4.52 -7.08 -6.48
C ARG A 244 -3.19 -6.33 -6.57
N ALA A 245 -2.12 -7.06 -6.90
CA ALA A 245 -0.80 -6.48 -7.05
C ALA A 245 -0.67 -5.73 -8.38
N GLU A 246 -1.33 -6.18 -9.46
CA GLU A 246 -1.42 -5.48 -10.74
C GLU A 246 -2.16 -4.14 -10.59
N GLU A 247 -3.33 -4.14 -9.95
CA GLU A 247 -4.08 -2.90 -9.63
C GLU A 247 -3.23 -1.95 -8.77
N GLY A 248 -2.54 -2.49 -7.76
CA GLY A 248 -1.66 -1.75 -6.88
C GLY A 248 -0.45 -1.15 -7.60
N ALA A 249 0.15 -1.89 -8.54
CA ALA A 249 1.30 -1.44 -9.32
C ALA A 249 0.99 -0.19 -10.15
N ILE A 250 -0.21 -0.13 -10.76
CA ILE A 250 -0.69 1.05 -11.49
C ILE A 250 -0.75 2.27 -10.55
N ARG A 251 -1.33 2.10 -9.35
CA ARG A 251 -1.47 3.17 -8.36
C ARG A 251 -0.12 3.63 -7.81
N LEU A 252 0.78 2.69 -7.50
CA LEU A 252 2.13 2.98 -7.02
C LEU A 252 2.91 3.78 -8.07
N ASN A 253 2.88 3.36 -9.33
CA ASN A 253 3.58 4.07 -10.40
C ASN A 253 2.99 5.46 -10.69
N ALA A 254 1.67 5.62 -10.53
CA ALA A 254 1.04 6.94 -10.59
C ALA A 254 1.51 7.87 -9.46
N LEU A 255 1.57 7.36 -8.22
CA LEU A 255 2.14 8.09 -7.08
C LEU A 255 3.60 8.50 -7.36
N LEU A 256 4.45 7.53 -7.73
CA LEU A 256 5.89 7.73 -7.91
C LEU A 256 6.21 8.82 -8.95
N ARG A 257 5.43 8.89 -10.04
CA ARG A 257 5.56 9.94 -11.06
C ARG A 257 5.06 11.31 -10.59
N ALA A 258 4.20 11.35 -9.59
CA ALA A 258 3.56 12.56 -9.10
C ALA A 258 4.17 13.13 -7.81
N LEU A 259 5.08 12.38 -7.17
CA LEU A 259 5.82 12.87 -6.00
C LEU A 259 6.60 14.14 -6.36
N PRO A 260 6.73 15.09 -5.42
CA PRO A 260 7.44 16.34 -5.68
C PRO A 260 8.94 16.12 -5.93
N GLY A 261 9.57 17.13 -6.53
CA GLY A 261 11.02 17.19 -6.69
C GLY A 261 11.63 16.05 -7.51
N ARG A 262 12.92 15.83 -7.30
CA ARG A 262 13.74 14.81 -7.98
C ARG A 262 14.46 13.87 -7.02
N ALA A 263 14.09 13.92 -5.74
CA ALA A 263 14.69 13.08 -4.71
C ALA A 263 14.64 11.59 -5.11
N PRO A 264 15.74 10.84 -4.97
CA PRO A 264 15.71 9.40 -5.15
C PRO A 264 14.69 8.74 -4.21
N VAL A 265 14.10 7.66 -4.70
CA VAL A 265 13.07 6.89 -3.99
C VAL A 265 13.55 5.46 -3.74
N ALA A 266 13.43 5.00 -2.51
CA ALA A 266 13.59 3.60 -2.14
C ALA A 266 12.21 2.98 -1.80
N LEU A 267 11.91 1.83 -2.39
CA LEU A 267 10.71 1.05 -2.10
C LEU A 267 11.02 -0.08 -1.11
N TYR A 268 10.20 -0.24 -0.10
CA TYR A 268 10.31 -1.27 0.94
C TYR A 268 9.07 -2.13 0.94
N CYS A 269 9.15 -3.28 0.29
CA CYS A 269 8.00 -4.07 -0.10
C CYS A 269 7.95 -5.36 0.72
N HIS A 270 7.00 -5.44 1.65
CA HIS A 270 6.88 -6.52 2.60
C HIS A 270 5.82 -7.54 2.14
N SER A 271 6.14 -8.84 2.25
CA SER A 271 5.19 -9.90 1.95
C SER A 271 4.58 -9.74 0.55
N TYR A 272 3.26 -9.83 0.39
CA TYR A 272 2.57 -9.59 -0.88
C TYR A 272 2.90 -8.23 -1.55
N GLY A 273 3.36 -7.24 -0.80
CA GLY A 273 3.88 -5.98 -1.35
C GLY A 273 5.06 -6.19 -2.30
N SER A 274 5.87 -7.24 -2.14
CA SER A 274 6.96 -7.59 -3.05
C SER A 274 6.46 -7.94 -4.45
N VAL A 275 5.29 -8.58 -4.54
CA VAL A 275 4.62 -8.94 -5.80
C VAL A 275 4.19 -7.67 -6.52
N LEU A 276 3.58 -6.73 -5.78
CA LEU A 276 3.19 -5.42 -6.30
C LEU A 276 4.40 -4.65 -6.81
N CYS A 277 5.47 -4.55 -6.01
CA CYS A 277 6.68 -3.86 -6.43
C CYS A 277 7.37 -4.53 -7.62
N GLY A 278 7.34 -5.86 -7.70
CA GLY A 278 7.84 -6.62 -8.85
C GLY A 278 7.08 -6.30 -10.14
N LEU A 279 5.75 -6.29 -10.08
CA LEU A 279 4.90 -5.90 -11.21
C LEU A 279 5.04 -4.42 -11.58
N ALA A 280 5.26 -3.55 -10.60
CA ALA A 280 5.50 -2.12 -10.83
C ALA A 280 6.85 -1.86 -11.51
N ALA A 281 7.85 -2.73 -11.29
CA ALA A 281 9.26 -2.51 -11.60
C ALA A 281 9.53 -2.06 -13.05
N HIS A 282 8.82 -2.67 -14.00
CA HIS A 282 8.96 -2.42 -15.44
C HIS A 282 8.68 -0.98 -15.86
N THR A 283 7.89 -0.24 -15.09
CA THR A 283 7.47 1.13 -15.44
C THR A 283 7.76 2.15 -14.33
N LEU A 284 8.68 1.80 -13.43
CA LEU A 284 9.16 2.72 -12.40
C LEU A 284 9.83 3.94 -13.05
N PRO A 285 9.62 5.16 -12.51
CA PRO A 285 10.39 6.31 -12.93
C PRO A 285 11.85 6.16 -12.49
N SER A 286 12.79 6.72 -13.26
CA SER A 286 14.24 6.59 -13.06
C SER A 286 14.77 7.10 -11.71
N ARG A 287 13.97 7.91 -10.99
CA ARG A 287 14.27 8.35 -9.62
C ARG A 287 14.13 7.23 -8.58
N VAL A 288 13.46 6.12 -8.90
CA VAL A 288 13.43 4.95 -8.01
C VAL A 288 14.77 4.25 -8.11
N SER A 289 15.57 4.36 -7.07
CA SER A 289 16.95 3.87 -7.03
C SER A 289 17.05 2.48 -6.43
N ASP A 290 16.09 2.09 -5.58
CA ASP A 290 16.17 0.88 -4.78
C ASP A 290 14.79 0.24 -4.61
N ILE A 291 14.72 -1.09 -4.72
CA ILE A 291 13.59 -1.94 -4.35
C ILE A 291 14.11 -2.96 -3.36
N ALA A 292 13.71 -2.84 -2.09
CA ALA A 292 14.05 -3.77 -1.04
C ALA A 292 12.82 -4.61 -0.67
N VAL A 293 12.92 -5.93 -0.82
CA VAL A 293 11.85 -6.88 -0.47
C VAL A 293 12.19 -7.67 0.77
N ALA A 294 11.21 -7.90 1.64
CA ALA A 294 11.35 -8.69 2.85
C ALA A 294 10.18 -9.65 3.06
N GLY A 295 10.48 -10.88 3.46
CA GLY A 295 9.47 -11.94 3.59
C GLY A 295 8.69 -12.15 2.29
N SER A 296 9.36 -12.05 1.15
CA SER A 296 8.72 -12.02 -0.17
C SER A 296 8.31 -13.43 -0.62
N PRO A 297 7.04 -13.68 -0.97
CA PRO A 297 6.65 -14.93 -1.64
C PRO A 297 7.08 -14.98 -3.12
N GLY A 298 7.58 -13.87 -3.65
CA GLY A 298 8.05 -13.73 -5.03
C GLY A 298 7.83 -12.31 -5.56
N MET A 299 8.27 -12.06 -6.80
CA MET A 299 8.15 -10.74 -7.47
C MET A 299 7.52 -10.83 -8.87
N ARG A 300 6.87 -11.95 -9.22
CA ARG A 300 6.37 -12.25 -10.58
C ARG A 300 7.45 -12.11 -11.65
N ALA A 301 8.67 -12.48 -11.29
CA ALA A 301 9.83 -12.45 -12.14
C ALA A 301 10.69 -13.70 -11.90
N ARG A 302 11.34 -14.20 -12.94
CA ARG A 302 12.26 -15.36 -12.84
C ARG A 302 13.62 -14.97 -12.26
N LYS A 303 14.06 -13.73 -12.53
CA LYS A 303 15.34 -13.15 -12.10
C LYS A 303 15.16 -11.66 -11.86
N ALA A 304 16.04 -11.06 -11.07
CA ALA A 304 16.08 -9.61 -10.85
C ALA A 304 16.23 -8.83 -12.17
N SER A 305 17.01 -9.33 -13.12
CA SER A 305 17.16 -8.71 -14.45
C SER A 305 15.87 -8.72 -15.29
N SER A 306 14.95 -9.64 -15.01
CA SER A 306 13.64 -9.71 -15.67
C SER A 306 12.65 -8.65 -15.17
N LEU A 307 12.97 -7.93 -14.09
CA LEU A 307 12.16 -6.80 -13.61
C LEU A 307 12.29 -5.56 -14.51
N HIS A 308 13.27 -5.56 -15.44
CA HIS A 308 13.54 -4.48 -16.40
C HIS A 308 13.58 -3.08 -15.76
N THR A 309 14.24 -2.98 -14.60
CA THR A 309 14.44 -1.75 -13.85
C THR A 309 15.93 -1.45 -13.69
N THR A 310 16.26 -0.17 -13.55
CA THR A 310 17.59 0.30 -13.16
C THR A 310 17.77 0.33 -11.64
N ALA A 311 16.69 0.16 -10.87
CA ALA A 311 16.76 0.14 -9.42
C ALA A 311 17.56 -1.07 -8.94
N ARG A 312 18.33 -0.89 -7.86
CA ARG A 312 18.97 -2.00 -7.16
C ARG A 312 17.89 -2.83 -6.49
N VAL A 313 17.98 -4.14 -6.67
CA VAL A 313 17.03 -5.10 -6.06
C VAL A 313 17.71 -5.76 -4.87
N TRP A 314 17.14 -5.54 -3.70
CA TRP A 314 17.58 -6.06 -2.43
C TRP A 314 16.55 -7.06 -1.90
N ALA A 315 17.01 -8.13 -1.26
CA ALA A 315 16.12 -9.13 -0.68
C ALA A 315 16.63 -9.57 0.70
N MET A 316 15.71 -9.85 1.61
CA MET A 316 16.01 -10.44 2.91
C MET A 316 14.88 -11.37 3.35
N ARG A 317 15.24 -12.44 4.06
CA ARG A 317 14.29 -13.36 4.70
C ARG A 317 14.83 -13.74 6.07
N ASP A 318 14.01 -13.57 7.09
CA ASP A 318 14.28 -14.09 8.43
C ASP A 318 14.19 -15.63 8.41
N SER A 319 15.05 -16.29 9.19
CA SER A 319 15.07 -17.75 9.33
C SER A 319 13.78 -18.34 9.94
N GLY A 320 13.05 -17.56 10.75
CA GLY A 320 11.77 -17.95 11.33
C GLY A 320 10.56 -17.58 10.46
N ASP A 321 10.76 -17.02 9.27
CA ASP A 321 9.67 -16.61 8.39
C ASP A 321 9.09 -17.83 7.64
N TRP A 322 7.81 -18.13 7.88
CA TRP A 322 7.05 -19.20 7.23
C TRP A 322 7.02 -19.08 5.70
N ILE A 323 7.29 -17.89 5.14
CA ILE A 323 7.40 -17.69 3.69
C ILE A 323 8.46 -18.60 3.07
N GLN A 324 9.46 -19.07 3.83
CA GLN A 324 10.43 -20.05 3.34
C GLN A 324 9.78 -21.34 2.81
N ASP A 325 8.58 -21.68 3.29
CA ASP A 325 7.84 -22.89 2.93
C ASP A 325 6.85 -22.68 1.76
N VAL A 326 6.74 -21.45 1.23
CA VAL A 326 5.87 -21.16 0.09
C VAL A 326 6.49 -21.70 -1.21
N PRO A 327 5.69 -22.34 -2.11
CA PRO A 327 6.19 -22.77 -3.41
C PRO A 327 6.54 -21.56 -4.30
N TYR A 328 7.85 -21.35 -4.54
CA TYR A 328 8.39 -20.28 -5.38
C TYR A 328 8.25 -20.57 -6.89
N LEU A 329 7.01 -20.71 -7.33
CA LEU A 329 6.63 -21.05 -8.69
C LEU A 329 5.56 -20.04 -9.16
N GLU A 330 5.37 -19.97 -10.47
CA GLU A 330 4.19 -19.35 -11.05
C GLU A 330 3.68 -20.22 -12.20
N PHE A 331 2.41 -20.60 -12.15
CA PHE A 331 1.75 -21.36 -13.23
C PHE A 331 0.27 -20.99 -13.33
N GLY A 332 -0.20 -20.71 -14.54
CA GLY A 332 -1.62 -20.39 -14.77
C GLY A 332 -2.16 -19.20 -13.97
N GLY A 333 -1.30 -18.23 -13.63
CA GLY A 333 -1.65 -17.05 -12.83
C GLY A 333 -1.58 -17.25 -11.31
N LEU A 334 -1.28 -18.46 -10.82
CA LEU A 334 -1.11 -18.79 -9.41
C LEU A 334 0.37 -18.82 -9.00
N GLY A 335 0.66 -18.37 -7.79
CA GLY A 335 2.03 -18.26 -7.25
C GLY A 335 2.71 -16.95 -7.65
N HIS A 336 3.92 -16.70 -7.16
CA HIS A 336 4.60 -15.39 -7.34
C HIS A 336 5.99 -15.48 -7.96
N GLY A 337 6.34 -16.63 -8.51
CA GLY A 337 7.60 -16.85 -9.20
C GLY A 337 8.76 -17.12 -8.24
N ALA A 338 9.98 -16.83 -8.71
CA ALA A 338 11.20 -17.27 -8.04
C ALA A 338 11.45 -16.55 -6.70
N ASP A 339 12.13 -17.25 -5.79
CA ASP A 339 12.54 -16.77 -4.47
C ASP A 339 13.57 -15.63 -4.59
N PRO A 340 13.28 -14.40 -4.13
CA PRO A 340 14.22 -13.29 -4.24
C PRO A 340 15.51 -13.44 -3.43
N VAL A 341 15.54 -14.27 -2.37
CA VAL A 341 16.80 -14.53 -1.64
C VAL A 341 17.61 -15.67 -2.25
N SER A 342 17.09 -16.36 -3.26
CA SER A 342 17.86 -17.39 -3.96
C SER A 342 18.96 -16.77 -4.83
N LYS A 343 20.12 -17.44 -4.87
CA LYS A 343 21.24 -17.05 -5.75
C LYS A 343 20.82 -16.97 -7.22
N ALA A 344 19.91 -17.84 -7.66
CA ALA A 344 19.45 -17.89 -9.05
C ALA A 344 18.60 -16.67 -9.46
N PHE A 345 17.92 -16.03 -8.50
CA PHE A 345 17.15 -14.82 -8.75
C PHE A 345 18.07 -13.62 -9.02
N GLY A 346 19.17 -13.50 -8.27
CA GLY A 346 20.20 -12.48 -8.50
C GLY A 346 19.93 -11.12 -7.85
N ALA A 347 19.15 -11.07 -6.76
CA ALA A 347 19.08 -9.88 -5.91
C ALA A 347 20.31 -9.79 -4.98
N ARG A 348 20.52 -8.61 -4.39
CA ARG A 348 21.50 -8.38 -3.33
C ARG A 348 20.89 -8.83 -2.00
N VAL A 349 21.44 -9.89 -1.40
CA VAL A 349 20.84 -10.53 -0.21
C VAL A 349 21.40 -9.92 1.07
N LEU A 350 20.51 -9.34 1.87
CA LEU A 350 20.81 -8.63 3.11
C LEU A 350 20.49 -9.50 4.32
N SER A 351 21.21 -9.27 5.41
CA SER A 351 20.89 -9.90 6.69
C SER A 351 19.55 -9.40 7.23
N ALA A 352 18.78 -10.34 7.78
CA ALA A 352 17.56 -10.08 8.56
C ALA A 352 17.73 -10.49 10.03
N ARG A 353 18.97 -10.64 10.52
CA ARG A 353 19.24 -11.11 11.89
C ARG A 353 18.50 -10.25 12.93
N GLY A 354 17.92 -10.93 13.91
CA GLY A 354 17.14 -10.31 14.97
C GLY A 354 15.69 -10.04 14.60
N ALA A 355 15.31 -10.08 13.31
CA ALA A 355 13.90 -10.13 12.94
C ALA A 355 13.28 -11.44 13.48
N ASN A 356 12.00 -11.37 13.83
CA ASN A 356 11.28 -12.53 14.36
C ASN A 356 10.03 -12.81 13.53
N GLY A 357 10.14 -13.84 12.69
CA GLY A 357 9.07 -14.30 11.83
C GLY A 357 8.62 -13.25 10.82
N HIS A 358 7.49 -13.53 10.19
CA HIS A 358 7.04 -12.79 9.02
C HIS A 358 6.78 -11.29 9.26
N GLY A 359 6.39 -10.90 10.47
CA GLY A 359 6.08 -9.51 10.80
C GLY A 359 7.25 -8.69 11.35
N GLY A 360 8.43 -9.31 11.54
CA GLY A 360 9.50 -8.77 12.38
C GLY A 360 10.50 -7.83 11.70
N TYR A 361 10.45 -7.67 10.38
CA TYR A 361 11.51 -7.00 9.62
C TYR A 361 11.70 -5.51 9.93
N PHE A 362 10.66 -4.83 10.44
CA PHE A 362 10.71 -3.42 10.82
C PHE A 362 10.83 -3.22 12.34
N GLU A 363 11.07 -4.29 13.10
CA GLU A 363 11.25 -4.15 14.54
C GLU A 363 12.57 -3.41 14.84
N PRO A 364 12.58 -2.44 15.76
CA PRO A 364 13.81 -1.78 16.21
C PRO A 364 14.84 -2.77 16.76
N GLY A 365 16.11 -2.53 16.45
CA GLY A 365 17.23 -3.39 16.87
C GLY A 365 17.55 -4.54 15.93
N THR A 366 16.74 -4.76 14.88
CA THR A 366 17.00 -5.78 13.86
C THR A 366 17.99 -5.30 12.80
N GLU A 367 18.78 -6.22 12.25
CA GLU A 367 19.66 -5.92 11.11
C GLU A 367 18.85 -5.60 9.85
N SER A 368 17.64 -6.15 9.71
CA SER A 368 16.71 -5.80 8.62
C SER A 368 16.31 -4.33 8.62
N LEU A 369 15.88 -3.79 9.77
CA LEU A 369 15.50 -2.38 9.87
C LEU A 369 16.71 -1.47 9.67
N ARG A 370 17.86 -1.85 10.23
CA ARG A 370 19.12 -1.12 10.02
C ARG A 370 19.43 -1.06 8.53
N ASN A 371 19.46 -2.19 7.84
CA ASN A 371 19.71 -2.27 6.40
C ASN A 371 18.73 -1.43 5.58
N PHE A 372 17.45 -1.43 5.95
CA PHE A 372 16.48 -0.56 5.31
C PHE A 372 16.80 0.92 5.47
N ALA A 373 17.18 1.35 6.67
CA ALA A 373 17.58 2.73 6.93
C ALA A 373 18.82 3.12 6.12
N GLU A 374 19.84 2.25 6.06
CA GLU A 374 21.07 2.51 5.28
C GLU A 374 20.77 2.70 3.78
N ILE A 375 19.88 1.88 3.21
CA ILE A 375 19.41 2.06 1.82
C ILE A 375 18.65 3.39 1.68
N GLY A 376 17.83 3.73 2.68
CA GLY A 376 16.97 4.90 2.71
C GLY A 376 17.77 6.19 2.69
N ILE A 377 18.92 6.22 3.36
CA ILE A 377 19.86 7.34 3.37
C ILE A 377 20.94 7.25 2.27
N GLY A 378 21.06 6.10 1.59
CA GLY A 378 22.04 5.88 0.51
C GLY A 378 23.45 5.58 1.00
N ALA A 379 23.58 4.99 2.19
CA ALA A 379 24.81 4.50 2.80
C ALA A 379 24.99 3.01 2.50
N TYR A 380 25.19 2.68 1.22
CA TYR A 380 25.24 1.28 0.75
C TYR A 380 26.43 0.49 1.29
N GLU A 381 27.53 1.15 1.67
CA GLU A 381 28.68 0.46 2.26
C GLU A 381 28.40 -0.01 3.70
N ALA A 382 27.44 0.62 4.38
CA ALA A 382 27.08 0.31 5.75
C ALA A 382 26.06 -0.83 5.91
N VAL A 383 25.49 -1.33 4.80
CA VAL A 383 24.57 -2.47 4.85
C VAL A 383 25.29 -3.76 5.26
N GLN A 384 24.56 -4.62 5.95
CA GLN A 384 25.00 -5.95 6.39
C GLN A 384 24.47 -7.02 5.43
N CYS A 385 25.39 -7.71 4.75
CA CYS A 385 25.04 -8.82 3.86
C CYS A 385 24.59 -10.05 4.66
N ALA A 386 23.78 -10.91 4.04
CA ALA A 386 23.35 -12.17 4.68
C ALA A 386 24.51 -13.18 4.84
N HIS A 387 25.55 -13.03 4.03
CA HIS A 387 26.75 -13.84 4.03
C HIS A 387 27.99 -12.96 4.24
N GLU A 388 29.05 -13.53 4.82
CA GLU A 388 30.30 -12.82 5.15
C GLU A 388 31.17 -12.48 3.92
N ASP A 389 30.70 -12.77 2.70
CA ASP A 389 31.42 -12.57 1.44
C ASP A 389 31.22 -11.17 0.83
N ASP A 390 30.45 -10.31 1.51
CA ASP A 390 30.13 -8.94 1.10
C ASP A 390 29.52 -8.80 -0.30
N ALA A 391 29.02 -9.89 -0.87
CA ALA A 391 28.50 -9.92 -2.24
C ALA A 391 27.35 -8.94 -2.45
N CYS A 392 26.55 -8.66 -1.42
CA CYS A 392 25.44 -7.72 -1.50
C CYS A 392 25.91 -6.26 -1.74
N ARG A 393 27.16 -5.92 -1.39
CA ARG A 393 27.75 -4.56 -1.54
C ARG A 393 28.55 -4.38 -2.83
N GLN A 394 28.78 -5.45 -3.59
CA GLN A 394 29.67 -5.42 -4.75
C GLN A 394 29.29 -4.31 -5.75
N GLY A 395 30.26 -3.44 -6.09
CA GLY A 395 30.11 -2.37 -7.07
C GLY A 395 29.25 -1.18 -6.60
N LEU A 396 29.04 -1.03 -5.29
CA LEU A 396 28.33 0.10 -4.72
C LEU A 396 29.29 1.08 -4.03
N SER A 397 28.88 2.33 -3.99
CA SER A 397 29.54 3.39 -3.23
C SER A 397 28.45 4.29 -2.63
N ASP A 398 28.74 4.88 -1.49
CA ASP A 398 27.81 5.77 -0.81
C ASP A 398 27.46 7.00 -1.65
N THR A 399 26.24 7.51 -1.48
CA THR A 399 25.86 8.77 -2.13
C THR A 399 26.44 9.97 -1.36
N PRO A 400 26.81 11.08 -2.02
CA PRO A 400 27.48 12.23 -1.36
C PRO A 400 26.73 12.83 -0.15
N ALA A 401 25.40 12.67 -0.10
CA ALA A 401 24.57 13.14 1.01
C ALA A 401 24.56 12.19 2.24
N ALA A 402 25.19 11.02 2.15
CA ALA A 402 25.25 10.02 3.22
C ALA A 402 26.34 10.30 4.28
N GLY A 403 27.04 11.43 4.20
CA GLY A 403 28.13 11.81 5.11
C GLY A 403 27.69 11.72 6.58
N ARG A 404 28.22 10.70 7.28
CA ARG A 404 28.01 10.53 8.72
C ARG A 404 28.85 11.55 9.47
N ALA A 405 28.24 12.19 10.47
CA ALA A 405 28.95 13.07 11.40
C ALA A 405 29.85 12.25 12.34
#